data_AF-W2PJV2-F1
#
_entry.id   AF-W2PJV2-F1
#
_cell.length_a   1.000
_cell.length_b   1.000
_cell.length_c   1.000
_cell.angle_alpha   90.00
_cell.angle_beta   90.00
_cell.angle_gamma   90.00
#
_symmetry.space_group_name_H-M   'P 1'
#
loop_
_entity.id
_entity.type
_entity.pdbx_description
1 polymer ?
#
loop_
_entity_poly.entity_id
_entity_poly.type
_entity_poly.pdbx_seq_one_letter_code
_entity_poly.pdbx_strand_id
1 'polypeptide(L)'
;MHHARSSEEFKAMAKLCTGKWRDDKQNAYADWFSKLYLSELWSRWHTMSAIPGILPSQNALESHNRAIKTCGVRFKRAKTGVILDDSMPRLLTMVGVDSPKGPFGHYCEGPLPSQMILRALDHVATGAHRIKRDPGKQTGILRSVFCNTSTYMSLGEEVTQERVTRYCEAKDGRFLETDTVQDINLHSLSLHQVEFIGDPNQLLRFQFALQPVITMDKIKEIRELYRCDCKAFMSTGWACSHVVAAMSINEQFDLDLAATRLPTKKLSGGQRKIPNALTIDITGAKRFSTKLITRLQREPMYIHNWQVCKDFIFEEDGVETTEFITGRIKGAQRKNGVYQWRVKFVDGDELFYECQDIAEIIAASRKIGLDVTSLDEQAEENS
;
A
#
# COMPACT_ATOMS: atom_id res chain seq x y z
N MET A 1 14.87 6.46 -4.69
CA MET A 1 15.05 6.60 -6.16
C MET A 1 13.75 6.45 -6.95
N HIS A 2 13.01 5.32 -6.95
CA HIS A 2 11.72 5.25 -7.67
C HIS A 2 10.74 6.35 -7.21
N HIS A 3 10.76 6.74 -5.94
CA HIS A 3 9.93 7.82 -5.43
C HIS A 3 10.40 9.23 -5.80
N ALA A 4 11.41 9.43 -6.66
CA ALA A 4 11.75 10.76 -7.15
C ALA A 4 10.59 11.37 -7.97
N ARG A 5 10.50 12.69 -7.98
CA ARG A 5 9.43 13.49 -8.59
C ARG A 5 9.88 14.17 -9.89
N SER A 6 11.19 14.20 -10.15
CA SER A 6 11.78 14.70 -11.38
C SER A 6 12.99 13.87 -11.82
N SER A 7 13.45 14.11 -13.04
CA SER A 7 14.62 13.45 -13.62
C SER A 7 15.90 13.92 -12.93
N GLU A 8 15.94 15.20 -12.60
CA GLU A 8 17.03 15.88 -11.93
C GLU A 8 17.20 15.33 -10.51
N GLU A 9 16.10 15.22 -9.77
CA GLU A 9 16.07 14.63 -8.43
C GLU A 9 16.48 13.15 -8.47
N PHE A 10 15.96 12.38 -9.44
CA PHE A 10 16.33 10.98 -9.61
C PHE A 10 17.83 10.80 -9.81
N LYS A 11 18.43 11.59 -10.70
CA LYS A 11 19.89 11.57 -10.98
C LYS A 11 20.69 11.95 -9.74
N ALA A 12 20.27 12.99 -9.03
CA ALA A 12 20.97 13.46 -7.83
C ALA A 12 20.91 12.41 -6.70
N MET A 13 19.74 11.83 -6.41
CA MET A 13 19.61 10.73 -5.46
C MET A 13 20.45 9.51 -5.87
N ALA A 14 20.48 9.20 -7.16
CA ALA A 14 21.26 8.07 -7.68
C ALA A 14 22.77 8.28 -7.49
N LYS A 15 23.27 9.50 -7.75
CA LYS A 15 24.66 9.87 -7.47
C LYS A 15 24.98 9.73 -5.98
N LEU A 16 24.08 10.18 -5.12
CA LEU A 16 24.26 10.14 -3.66
C LEU A 16 24.29 8.70 -3.12
N CYS A 17 23.35 7.85 -3.54
CA CYS A 17 23.31 6.44 -3.17
C CYS A 17 24.52 5.65 -3.68
N THR A 18 24.91 5.86 -4.95
CA THR A 18 26.06 5.16 -5.52
C THR A 18 27.38 5.65 -4.93
N GLY A 19 27.49 6.95 -4.61
CA GLY A 19 28.61 7.50 -3.85
C GLY A 19 28.80 6.79 -2.52
N LYS A 20 27.72 6.68 -1.72
CA LYS A 20 27.76 5.97 -0.43
C LYS A 20 28.24 4.52 -0.56
N TRP A 21 27.77 3.79 -1.57
CA TRP A 21 28.22 2.41 -1.80
C TRP A 21 29.70 2.33 -2.19
N ARG A 22 30.22 3.31 -2.95
CA ARG A 22 31.65 3.38 -3.27
C ARG A 22 32.48 3.66 -2.01
N ASP A 23 32.01 4.56 -1.14
CA ASP A 23 32.65 4.85 0.15
C ASP A 23 32.69 3.61 1.06
N ASP A 24 31.63 2.79 1.00
CA ASP A 24 31.55 1.49 1.69
C ASP A 24 32.36 0.37 1.00
N LYS A 25 33.20 0.72 0.01
CA LYS A 25 34.02 -0.21 -0.79
C LYS A 25 33.22 -1.21 -1.63
N GLN A 26 31.94 -0.96 -1.88
CA GLN A 26 31.05 -1.79 -2.70
C GLN A 26 31.05 -1.37 -4.18
N ASN A 27 32.23 -1.10 -4.74
CA ASN A 27 32.39 -0.54 -6.09
C ASN A 27 31.73 -1.39 -7.18
N ALA A 28 31.92 -2.71 -7.14
CA ALA A 28 31.33 -3.63 -8.13
C ALA A 28 29.80 -3.57 -8.14
N TYR A 29 29.19 -3.40 -6.96
CA TYR A 29 27.74 -3.27 -6.85
C TYR A 29 27.25 -1.93 -7.40
N ALA A 30 27.95 -0.83 -7.08
CA ALA A 30 27.64 0.49 -7.62
C ALA A 30 27.76 0.56 -9.15
N ASP A 31 28.78 -0.08 -9.72
CA ASP A 31 29.00 -0.15 -11.17
C ASP A 31 27.92 -0.99 -11.86
N TRP A 32 27.60 -2.17 -11.31
CA TRP A 32 26.52 -3.02 -11.81
C TRP A 32 25.17 -2.30 -11.76
N PHE A 33 24.83 -1.70 -10.63
CA PHE A 33 23.57 -0.98 -10.45
C PHE A 33 23.47 0.20 -11.43
N SER A 34 24.54 0.99 -11.57
CA SER A 34 24.56 2.13 -12.49
C SER A 34 24.37 1.68 -13.94
N LYS A 35 25.07 0.62 -14.35
CA LYS A 35 24.94 0.07 -15.70
C LYS A 35 23.55 -0.47 -15.99
N LEU A 36 22.94 -1.18 -15.04
CA LEU A 36 21.67 -1.85 -15.26
C LEU A 36 20.48 -0.90 -15.11
N TYR A 37 20.45 -0.13 -14.01
CA TYR A 37 19.26 0.58 -13.52
C TYR A 37 19.34 2.10 -13.61
N LEU A 38 20.51 2.67 -13.90
CA LEU A 38 20.68 4.10 -14.19
C LEU A 38 20.97 4.37 -15.68
N SER A 39 20.86 3.35 -16.52
CA SER A 39 20.96 3.49 -17.97
C SER A 39 19.76 4.26 -18.55
N GLU A 40 19.89 4.72 -19.80
CA GLU A 40 18.86 5.50 -20.51
C GLU A 40 17.47 4.85 -20.48
N LEU A 41 17.42 3.52 -20.54
CA LEU A 41 16.20 2.70 -20.45
C LEU A 41 15.40 2.95 -19.16
N TRP A 42 16.06 3.33 -18.07
CA TRP A 42 15.46 3.58 -16.76
C TRP A 42 15.45 5.04 -16.35
N SER A 43 15.83 5.94 -17.25
CA SER A 43 15.85 7.40 -17.01
C SER A 43 14.50 7.95 -16.53
N ARG A 44 13.40 7.25 -16.86
CA ARG A 44 12.02 7.58 -16.49
C ARG A 44 11.43 6.67 -15.41
N TRP A 45 12.23 5.83 -14.76
CA TRP A 45 11.71 4.93 -13.70
C TRP A 45 10.99 5.72 -12.60
N HIS A 46 11.46 6.91 -12.27
CA HIS A 46 10.79 7.78 -11.30
C HIS A 46 9.36 8.20 -11.69
N THR A 47 9.00 8.23 -12.99
CA THR A 47 7.65 8.56 -13.48
C THR A 47 6.81 7.36 -13.89
N MET A 48 7.41 6.18 -14.08
CA MET A 48 6.70 4.98 -14.50
C MET A 48 5.88 4.39 -13.34
N SER A 49 4.65 4.86 -13.20
CA SER A 49 3.57 4.00 -12.70
C SER A 49 3.35 2.90 -13.75
N ALA A 50 3.12 1.66 -13.33
CA ALA A 50 2.80 0.55 -14.23
C ALA A 50 1.57 0.94 -15.08
N ILE A 51 1.81 1.42 -16.30
CA ILE A 51 0.85 2.03 -17.23
C ILE A 51 -0.05 3.12 -16.57
N PRO A 52 0.12 4.41 -16.90
CA PRO A 52 -0.80 5.45 -16.46
C PRO A 52 -2.25 5.16 -16.88
N GLY A 53 -3.20 5.20 -15.94
CA GLY A 53 -4.64 5.04 -16.21
C GLY A 53 -5.28 3.74 -15.78
N ILE A 54 -4.58 2.89 -15.02
CA ILE A 54 -5.20 1.71 -14.40
C ILE A 54 -5.92 2.16 -13.14
N LEU A 55 -7.26 2.12 -13.16
CA LEU A 55 -8.04 2.36 -11.95
C LEU A 55 -7.77 1.28 -10.89
N PRO A 56 -7.99 1.59 -9.59
CA PRO A 56 -8.04 0.56 -8.54
C PRO A 56 -9.07 -0.55 -8.79
N SER A 57 -9.96 -0.43 -9.78
CA SER A 57 -10.93 -1.45 -10.19
C SER A 57 -10.45 -2.35 -11.34
N GLN A 58 -9.31 -2.04 -11.97
CA GLN A 58 -8.79 -2.77 -13.14
C GLN A 58 -7.63 -3.71 -12.75
N ASN A 59 -7.59 -4.90 -13.34
CA ASN A 59 -6.53 -5.87 -13.07
C ASN A 59 -5.23 -5.48 -13.78
N ALA A 60 -4.26 -4.98 -13.02
CA ALA A 60 -2.95 -4.59 -13.54
C ALA A 60 -2.18 -5.75 -14.21
N LEU A 61 -2.44 -7.01 -13.84
CA LEU A 61 -1.84 -8.17 -14.51
C LEU A 61 -2.40 -8.37 -15.92
N GLU A 62 -3.68 -8.07 -16.13
CA GLU A 62 -4.32 -8.23 -17.44
C GLU A 62 -3.83 -7.19 -18.46
N SER A 63 -3.62 -5.95 -18.03
CA SER A 63 -3.08 -4.89 -18.91
C SER A 63 -1.65 -5.18 -19.37
N HIS A 64 -0.87 -5.94 -18.60
CA HIS A 64 0.50 -6.34 -18.95
C HIS A 64 0.59 -7.74 -19.58
N ASN A 65 -0.53 -8.45 -19.73
CA ASN A 65 -0.55 -9.87 -20.12
C ASN A 65 0.10 -10.12 -21.50
N ARG A 66 -0.05 -9.17 -22.45
CA ARG A 66 0.63 -9.23 -23.76
C ARG A 66 2.15 -9.11 -23.61
N ALA A 67 2.64 -8.14 -22.84
CA ALA A 67 4.07 -7.95 -22.61
C ALA A 67 4.69 -9.13 -21.85
N ILE A 68 3.98 -9.65 -20.83
CA ILE A 68 4.35 -10.87 -20.08
C ILE A 68 4.52 -12.08 -21.02
N LYS A 69 3.57 -12.28 -21.94
CA LYS A 69 3.62 -13.36 -22.93
C LYS A 69 4.77 -13.17 -23.93
N THR A 70 5.03 -11.93 -24.37
CA THR A 70 6.07 -11.61 -25.36
C THR A 70 7.49 -11.67 -24.77
N CYS A 71 7.72 -11.24 -23.52
CA CYS A 71 9.03 -11.39 -22.85
C CYS A 71 9.41 -12.84 -22.53
N GLY A 72 8.54 -13.80 -22.83
CA GLY A 72 8.94 -15.19 -22.83
C GLY A 72 9.21 -15.76 -21.44
N VAL A 73 8.30 -15.52 -20.47
CA VAL A 73 8.19 -16.42 -19.31
C VAL A 73 7.63 -17.77 -19.80
N ARG A 74 8.39 -18.48 -20.63
CA ARG A 74 8.06 -19.81 -21.16
C ARG A 74 8.31 -20.91 -20.11
N PHE A 75 9.00 -20.57 -19.03
CA PHE A 75 9.33 -21.49 -17.96
C PHE A 75 8.36 -21.28 -16.81
N LYS A 76 7.42 -22.22 -16.62
CA LYS A 76 6.49 -22.25 -15.47
C LYS A 76 7.19 -22.36 -14.08
N ARG A 77 8.53 -22.38 -14.04
CA ARG A 77 9.39 -22.59 -12.86
C ARG A 77 10.78 -21.92 -13.00
N ALA A 78 10.83 -20.68 -13.46
CA ALA A 78 12.10 -19.94 -13.48
C ALA A 78 12.62 -19.71 -12.05
N LYS A 79 13.92 -19.94 -11.81
CA LYS A 79 14.56 -19.59 -10.52
C LYS A 79 14.40 -18.08 -10.27
N THR A 80 14.22 -17.68 -9.01
CA THR A 80 14.03 -16.27 -8.63
C THR A 80 15.11 -15.35 -9.21
N GLY A 81 16.37 -15.77 -9.22
CA GLY A 81 17.46 -15.01 -9.84
C GLY A 81 17.24 -14.75 -11.33
N VAL A 82 16.80 -15.76 -12.10
CA VAL A 82 16.51 -15.60 -13.54
C VAL A 82 15.32 -14.64 -13.77
N ILE A 83 14.33 -14.68 -12.87
CA ILE A 83 13.19 -13.75 -12.93
C ILE A 83 13.68 -12.31 -12.68
N LEU A 84 14.49 -12.10 -11.64
CA LEU A 84 14.93 -10.77 -11.22
C LEU A 84 16.01 -10.18 -12.14
N ASP A 85 16.94 -11.00 -12.62
CA ASP A 85 18.13 -10.53 -13.35
C ASP A 85 17.89 -10.44 -14.86
N ASP A 86 16.98 -11.24 -15.42
CA ASP A 86 16.77 -11.31 -16.88
C ASP A 86 15.32 -11.00 -17.28
N SER A 87 14.33 -11.67 -16.67
CA SER A 87 12.93 -11.52 -17.11
C SER A 87 12.32 -10.15 -16.77
N MET A 88 12.53 -9.68 -15.53
CA MET A 88 11.99 -8.41 -15.06
C MET A 88 12.59 -7.19 -15.78
N PRO A 89 13.93 -7.07 -15.97
CA PRO A 89 14.51 -5.97 -16.72
C PRO A 89 14.04 -5.93 -18.18
N ARG A 90 13.88 -7.09 -18.83
CA ARG A 90 13.33 -7.17 -20.20
C ARG A 90 11.86 -6.77 -20.27
N LEU A 91 11.04 -7.22 -19.31
CA LEU A 91 9.63 -6.83 -19.20
C LEU A 91 9.48 -5.33 -19.03
N LEU A 92 10.26 -4.76 -18.12
CA LEU A 92 10.24 -3.35 -17.83
C LEU A 92 10.83 -2.53 -18.99
N THR A 93 11.78 -3.07 -19.75
CA THR A 93 12.25 -2.48 -21.01
C THR A 93 11.12 -2.46 -22.05
N MET A 94 10.45 -3.59 -22.30
CA MET A 94 9.35 -3.65 -23.26
C MET A 94 8.17 -2.76 -22.88
N VAL A 95 7.87 -2.63 -21.59
CA VAL A 95 6.75 -1.80 -21.09
C VAL A 95 7.17 -0.33 -20.94
N GLY A 96 8.46 -0.05 -20.72
CA GLY A 96 9.00 1.29 -20.52
C GLY A 96 9.42 2.03 -21.79
N VAL A 97 9.71 1.29 -22.86
CA VAL A 97 10.12 1.87 -24.16
C VAL A 97 8.94 2.57 -24.86
N ASP A 98 7.71 2.09 -24.70
CA ASP A 98 6.51 2.75 -25.22
C ASP A 98 5.80 3.57 -24.15
N SER A 99 6.39 4.72 -23.81
CA SER A 99 5.69 5.77 -23.07
C SER A 99 4.99 6.74 -24.05
N PRO A 100 3.72 7.13 -23.79
CA PRO A 100 2.95 7.97 -24.71
C PRO A 100 3.64 9.32 -24.91
N LYS A 101 3.87 9.70 -26.17
CA LYS A 101 4.44 11.00 -26.58
C LYS A 101 3.46 12.18 -26.43
N GLY A 102 2.51 12.09 -25.50
CA GLY A 102 1.43 13.06 -25.29
C GLY A 102 1.17 13.35 -23.80
N PRO A 103 0.16 14.19 -23.47
CA PRO A 103 -0.18 14.48 -22.08
C PRO A 103 -0.42 13.17 -21.31
N PHE A 104 0.15 13.07 -20.11
CA PHE A 104 0.17 11.88 -19.27
C PHE A 104 -1.17 11.10 -19.23
N GLY A 105 -1.15 9.87 -19.73
CA GLY A 105 -1.98 8.75 -19.28
C GLY A 105 -3.45 8.68 -19.68
N HIS A 106 -3.92 7.43 -19.84
CA HIS A 106 -5.33 7.10 -19.86
C HIS A 106 -5.96 7.55 -18.53
N TYR A 107 -7.20 8.00 -18.56
CA TYR A 107 -8.02 8.30 -17.38
C TYR A 107 -9.45 7.91 -17.76
N CYS A 108 -10.26 7.62 -16.75
CA CYS A 108 -11.64 7.26 -16.99
C CYS A 108 -12.53 7.73 -15.86
N GLU A 109 -13.81 7.75 -16.17
CA GLU A 109 -14.88 8.08 -15.24
C GLU A 109 -14.89 7.10 -14.07
N GLY A 110 -15.31 7.61 -12.92
CA GLY A 110 -15.44 6.80 -11.72
C GLY A 110 -15.76 7.63 -10.49
N PRO A 111 -16.17 6.98 -9.40
CA PRO A 111 -16.38 7.66 -8.13
C PRO A 111 -15.06 8.21 -7.60
N LEU A 112 -15.11 9.36 -6.92
CA LEU A 112 -14.00 9.78 -6.06
C LEU A 112 -13.91 8.81 -4.87
N PRO A 113 -12.79 8.08 -4.66
CA PRO A 113 -12.72 7.11 -3.58
C PRO A 113 -12.83 7.77 -2.20
N SER A 114 -13.60 7.18 -1.30
CA SER A 114 -13.80 7.70 0.07
C SER A 114 -12.50 7.91 0.84
N GLN A 115 -11.49 7.06 0.60
CA GLN A 115 -10.17 7.22 1.19
C GLN A 115 -9.45 8.51 0.76
N MET A 116 -9.71 9.03 -0.44
CA MET A 116 -9.14 10.30 -0.89
C MET A 116 -9.76 11.48 -0.12
N ILE A 117 -11.06 11.42 0.17
CA ILE A 117 -11.78 12.40 0.98
C ILE A 117 -11.26 12.35 2.43
N LEU A 118 -11.20 11.17 3.03
CA LEU A 118 -10.72 11.01 4.42
C LEU A 118 -9.28 11.52 4.60
N ARG A 119 -8.38 11.21 3.66
CA ARG A 119 -6.99 11.71 3.72
C ARG A 119 -6.86 13.19 3.41
N ALA A 120 -7.78 13.74 2.62
CA ALA A 120 -7.77 15.18 2.36
C ALA A 120 -8.07 15.98 3.63
N LEU A 121 -8.90 15.46 4.55
CA LEU A 121 -9.16 16.08 5.85
C LEU A 121 -7.86 16.28 6.65
N ASP A 122 -6.98 15.27 6.65
CA ASP A 122 -5.69 15.37 7.33
C ASP A 122 -4.78 16.42 6.70
N HIS A 123 -4.85 16.61 5.37
CA HIS A 123 -4.03 17.59 4.66
C HIS A 123 -4.50 19.03 4.84
N VAL A 124 -5.80 19.26 5.04
CA VAL A 124 -6.36 20.61 5.26
C VAL A 124 -6.23 21.07 6.71
N ALA A 125 -5.89 20.16 7.63
CA ALA A 125 -5.66 20.48 9.04
C ALA A 125 -4.61 21.60 9.21
N THR A 126 -4.76 22.39 10.27
CA THR A 126 -3.87 23.51 10.57
C THR A 126 -2.41 23.03 10.68
N GLY A 127 -1.52 23.65 9.92
CA GLY A 127 -0.09 23.30 9.87
C GLY A 127 0.26 22.13 8.93
N ALA A 128 -0.72 21.34 8.48
CA ALA A 128 -0.49 20.16 7.63
C ALA A 128 -0.24 20.47 6.15
N HIS A 129 -0.38 21.75 5.76
CA HIS A 129 -0.10 22.22 4.42
C HIS A 129 0.59 23.59 4.40
N ARG A 130 1.25 23.90 3.29
CA ARG A 130 1.81 25.22 3.02
C ARG A 130 1.46 25.68 1.62
N ILE A 131 1.04 26.94 1.51
CA ILE A 131 0.69 27.57 0.25
C ILE A 131 1.87 28.39 -0.26
N LYS A 132 2.23 28.20 -1.53
CA LYS A 132 3.19 29.06 -2.24
C LYS A 132 2.43 29.93 -3.24
N ARG A 133 2.63 31.25 -3.13
CA ARG A 133 2.06 32.28 -4.01
C ARG A 133 3.16 32.89 -4.88
N ASP A 134 2.79 33.46 -6.03
CA ASP A 134 3.74 34.13 -6.91
C ASP A 134 4.17 35.50 -6.32
N PRO A 135 5.46 35.77 -6.09
CA PRO A 135 5.92 37.05 -5.56
C PRO A 135 5.85 38.21 -6.56
N GLY A 136 5.70 37.96 -7.86
CA GLY A 136 5.84 38.99 -8.91
C GLY A 136 4.54 39.59 -9.45
N LYS A 137 3.38 39.07 -9.06
CA LYS A 137 2.07 39.60 -9.50
C LYS A 137 1.35 40.18 -8.29
N GLN A 138 0.87 41.43 -8.42
CA GLN A 138 0.08 42.08 -7.37
C GLN A 138 -1.06 41.14 -6.96
N THR A 139 -0.98 40.64 -5.73
CA THR A 139 -1.97 39.84 -5.01
C THR A 139 -2.28 38.44 -5.57
N GLY A 140 -1.90 37.41 -4.80
CA GLY A 140 -2.87 36.37 -4.45
C GLY A 140 -2.93 35.09 -5.29
N ILE A 141 -2.34 35.00 -6.49
CA ILE A 141 -2.46 33.78 -7.30
C ILE A 141 -1.73 32.61 -6.62
N LEU A 142 -2.50 31.58 -6.25
CA LEU A 142 -1.99 30.32 -5.71
C LEU A 142 -1.18 29.61 -6.79
N ARG A 143 0.09 29.30 -6.50
CA ARG A 143 0.97 28.59 -7.43
C ARG A 143 1.08 27.11 -7.09
N SER A 144 1.13 26.80 -5.80
CA SER A 144 1.11 25.41 -5.35
C SER A 144 0.72 25.26 -3.89
N VAL A 145 0.21 24.08 -3.55
CA VAL A 145 0.03 23.61 -2.19
C VAL A 145 1.00 22.46 -1.93
N PHE A 146 1.66 22.48 -0.77
CA PHE A 146 2.55 21.42 -0.31
C PHE A 146 1.90 20.71 0.88
N CYS A 147 1.87 19.38 0.82
CA CYS A 147 1.31 18.53 1.87
C CYS A 147 2.29 17.43 2.25
N ASN A 148 2.20 16.92 3.49
CA ASN A 148 3.03 15.80 3.93
C ASN A 148 2.78 14.51 3.14
N THR A 149 3.86 13.79 2.86
CA THR A 149 3.80 12.42 2.35
C THR A 149 3.66 11.44 3.51
N SER A 150 2.48 10.80 3.67
CA SER A 150 2.22 9.77 4.71
C SER A 150 3.23 8.60 4.78
N THR A 151 4.03 8.39 3.73
CA THR A 151 5.09 7.37 3.69
C THR A 151 6.28 7.73 4.57
N TYR A 152 6.60 9.02 4.68
CA TYR A 152 7.84 9.51 5.33
C TYR A 152 7.55 10.43 6.51
N MET A 153 6.35 11.02 6.56
CA MET A 153 5.93 11.96 7.59
C MET A 153 4.54 11.59 8.09
N SER A 154 4.28 11.85 9.37
CA SER A 154 2.91 11.85 9.88
C SER A 154 2.12 12.98 9.21
N LEU A 155 0.85 12.75 8.90
CA LEU A 155 0.05 13.71 8.12
C LEU A 155 -0.18 15.05 8.84
N GLY A 156 -0.09 15.08 10.17
CA GLY A 156 -0.21 16.29 11.00
C GLY A 156 1.10 17.01 11.35
N GLU A 157 2.23 16.60 10.78
CA GLU A 157 3.51 17.31 10.98
C GLU A 157 3.50 18.69 10.32
N GLU A 158 4.15 19.69 10.93
CA GLU A 158 4.12 21.04 10.40
C GLU A 158 4.90 21.16 9.08
N VAL A 159 4.24 21.68 8.03
CA VAL A 159 4.87 21.98 6.74
C VAL A 159 5.53 23.37 6.78
N THR A 160 6.78 23.42 7.23
CA THR A 160 7.57 24.65 7.37
C THR A 160 8.08 25.21 6.03
N GLN A 161 8.47 26.48 6.00
CA GLN A 161 9.05 27.12 4.80
C GLN A 161 10.36 26.43 4.37
N GLU A 162 11.21 26.14 5.35
CA GLU A 162 12.51 25.52 5.14
C GLU A 162 12.35 24.16 4.46
N ARG A 163 11.41 23.33 4.95
CA ARG A 163 11.08 22.04 4.33
C ARG A 163 10.62 22.19 2.89
N VAL A 164 9.75 23.17 2.59
CA VAL A 164 9.31 23.45 1.22
C VAL A 164 10.46 23.91 0.33
N THR A 165 11.36 24.75 0.83
CA THR A 165 12.55 25.20 0.09
C THR A 165 13.46 24.02 -0.24
N ARG A 166 13.84 23.22 0.77
CA ARG A 166 14.67 22.01 0.61
C ARG A 166 14.05 21.01 -0.37
N TYR A 167 12.73 20.80 -0.28
CA TYR A 167 12.00 19.95 -1.21
C TYR A 167 12.08 20.46 -2.66
N CYS A 168 11.86 21.76 -2.89
CA CYS A 168 11.95 22.34 -4.23
C CYS A 168 13.38 22.28 -4.80
N GLU A 169 14.39 22.53 -3.97
CA GLU A 169 15.80 22.38 -4.38
C GLU A 169 16.13 20.94 -4.77
N ALA A 170 15.70 19.97 -3.96
CA ALA A 170 15.89 18.55 -4.26
C ALA A 170 15.19 18.15 -5.57
N LYS A 171 13.96 18.65 -5.82
CA LYS A 171 13.22 18.45 -7.07
C LYS A 171 13.98 19.00 -8.29
N ASP A 172 14.81 20.02 -8.12
CA ASP A 172 15.69 20.53 -9.18
C ASP A 172 17.07 19.82 -9.21
N GLY A 173 17.25 18.76 -8.43
CA GLY A 173 18.52 18.02 -8.31
C GLY A 173 19.59 18.73 -7.48
N ARG A 174 19.24 19.79 -6.75
CA ARG A 174 20.17 20.55 -5.89
C ARG A 174 20.14 19.99 -4.47
N PHE A 175 21.09 19.11 -4.19
CA PHE A 175 21.36 18.58 -2.85
C PHE A 175 22.53 19.35 -2.23
N LEU A 176 22.55 19.47 -0.91
CA LEU A 176 23.68 20.03 -0.18
C LEU A 176 24.84 19.04 -0.22
N GLU A 177 26.07 19.54 -0.15
CA GLU A 177 27.26 18.68 -0.08
C GLU A 177 27.27 17.80 1.17
N THR A 178 26.61 18.24 2.24
CA THR A 178 26.46 17.51 3.50
C THR A 178 25.30 16.52 3.50
N ASP A 179 24.47 16.49 2.45
CA ASP A 179 23.31 15.59 2.41
C ASP A 179 23.78 14.12 2.38
N THR A 180 23.08 13.29 3.14
CA THR A 180 23.28 11.85 3.23
C THR A 180 22.08 11.09 2.70
N VAL A 181 22.21 9.76 2.54
CA VAL A 181 21.12 8.92 2.04
C VAL A 181 19.91 8.98 2.98
N GLN A 182 20.16 9.16 4.29
CA GLN A 182 19.11 9.31 5.30
C GLN A 182 18.27 10.58 5.07
N ASP A 183 18.90 11.65 4.59
CA ASP A 183 18.27 12.96 4.41
C ASP A 183 17.28 12.99 3.24
N ILE A 184 17.42 12.07 2.27
CA ILE A 184 16.52 11.93 1.12
C ILE A 184 15.06 11.81 1.57
N ASN A 185 14.79 10.99 2.59
CA ASN A 185 13.42 10.74 3.05
C ASN A 185 12.81 11.99 3.71
N LEU A 186 13.63 12.75 4.46
CA LEU A 186 13.19 13.89 5.27
C LEU A 186 13.11 15.19 4.47
N HIS A 187 14.02 15.40 3.53
CA HIS A 187 14.14 16.68 2.81
C HIS A 187 13.61 16.61 1.37
N SER A 188 13.79 15.47 0.69
CA SER A 188 13.41 15.33 -0.72
C SER A 188 12.07 14.64 -0.91
N LEU A 189 11.74 13.63 -0.09
CA LEU A 189 10.53 12.81 -0.27
C LEU A 189 9.39 13.10 0.71
N SER A 190 9.62 13.98 1.68
CA SER A 190 8.70 14.23 2.80
C SER A 190 7.43 14.98 2.42
N LEU A 191 7.37 15.58 1.23
CA LEU A 191 6.25 16.37 0.74
C LEU A 191 5.73 15.87 -0.61
N HIS A 192 4.51 16.28 -0.92
CA HIS A 192 3.89 16.27 -2.24
C HIS A 192 3.50 17.69 -2.62
N GLN A 193 3.75 18.05 -3.88
CA GLN A 193 3.34 19.33 -4.45
C GLN A 193 2.12 19.13 -5.34
N VAL A 194 1.12 20.00 -5.14
CA VAL A 194 0.02 20.23 -6.08
C VAL A 194 0.26 21.58 -6.73
N GLU A 195 0.53 21.58 -8.03
CA GLU A 195 0.72 22.78 -8.84
C GLU A 195 -0.60 23.18 -9.49
N PHE A 196 -0.90 24.48 -9.45
CA PHE A 196 -1.99 25.08 -10.20
C PHE A 196 -1.43 25.51 -11.57
N ILE A 197 -1.80 24.79 -12.62
CA ILE A 197 -1.19 24.91 -13.95
C ILE A 197 -2.10 25.58 -14.99
N GLY A 198 -3.40 25.72 -14.68
CA GLY A 198 -4.38 26.29 -15.59
C GLY A 198 -4.48 27.81 -15.52
N ASP A 199 -5.35 28.38 -16.35
CA ASP A 199 -5.64 29.81 -16.33
C ASP A 199 -6.18 30.25 -14.96
N PRO A 200 -5.66 31.33 -14.34
CA PRO A 200 -6.12 31.79 -13.03
C PRO A 200 -7.61 32.12 -12.96
N ASN A 201 -8.23 32.63 -14.04
CA ASN A 201 -9.66 32.93 -14.03
C ASN A 201 -10.50 31.64 -14.12
N GLN A 202 -10.06 30.67 -14.92
CA GLN A 202 -10.67 29.35 -14.97
C GLN A 202 -10.56 28.66 -13.61
N LEU A 203 -9.41 28.76 -12.96
CA LEU A 203 -9.20 28.23 -11.62
C LEU A 203 -10.18 28.88 -10.61
N LEU A 204 -10.30 30.21 -10.59
CA LEU A 204 -11.21 30.90 -9.66
C LEU A 204 -12.70 30.50 -9.85
N ARG A 205 -13.10 30.17 -11.08
CA ARG A 205 -14.49 29.80 -11.40
C ARG A 205 -14.78 28.31 -11.24
N PHE A 206 -13.74 27.49 -11.17
CA PHE A 206 -13.89 26.05 -11.09
C PHE A 206 -14.56 25.65 -9.79
N GLN A 207 -15.58 24.80 -9.90
CA GLN A 207 -16.29 24.21 -8.78
C GLN A 207 -16.40 22.70 -9.00
N PHE A 208 -16.09 21.95 -7.96
CA PHE A 208 -16.14 20.50 -7.96
C PHE A 208 -17.28 20.03 -7.06
N ALA A 209 -18.20 19.25 -7.63
CA ALA A 209 -19.29 18.64 -6.90
C ALA A 209 -19.08 17.13 -6.81
N LEU A 210 -19.28 16.56 -5.62
CA LEU A 210 -19.21 15.11 -5.45
C LEU A 210 -20.42 14.46 -6.14
N GLN A 211 -20.14 13.61 -7.12
CA GLN A 211 -21.14 12.80 -7.83
C GLN A 211 -20.79 11.30 -7.71
N PRO A 212 -21.77 10.39 -7.86
CA PRO A 212 -21.52 8.94 -7.84
C PRO A 212 -20.49 8.50 -8.88
N VAL A 213 -20.43 9.20 -10.01
CA VAL A 213 -19.44 9.02 -11.07
C VAL A 213 -18.97 10.41 -11.49
N ILE A 214 -17.67 10.68 -11.43
CA ILE A 214 -17.09 11.89 -11.97
C ILE A 214 -16.89 11.70 -13.47
N THR A 215 -17.47 12.61 -14.25
CA THR A 215 -17.50 12.53 -15.72
C THR A 215 -16.15 12.86 -16.34
N MET A 216 -15.92 12.42 -17.58
CA MET A 216 -14.70 12.71 -18.32
C MET A 216 -14.43 14.20 -18.45
N ASP A 217 -15.46 15.03 -18.64
CA ASP A 217 -15.28 16.47 -18.84
C ASP A 217 -14.83 17.14 -17.54
N LYS A 218 -15.40 16.74 -16.39
CA LYS A 218 -14.94 17.24 -15.10
C LYS A 218 -13.51 16.78 -14.80
N ILE A 219 -13.15 15.56 -15.18
CA ILE A 219 -11.78 15.05 -15.05
C ILE A 219 -10.80 15.86 -15.92
N LYS A 220 -11.19 16.20 -17.15
CA LYS A 220 -10.37 17.06 -18.03
C LYS A 220 -10.16 18.44 -17.42
N GLU A 221 -11.22 19.08 -16.92
CA GLU A 221 -11.10 20.37 -16.24
C GLU A 221 -10.13 20.30 -15.05
N ILE A 222 -10.23 19.27 -14.19
CA ILE A 222 -9.27 19.08 -13.09
C ILE A 222 -7.84 18.98 -13.62
N ARG A 223 -7.61 18.24 -14.69
CA ARG A 223 -6.28 18.04 -15.29
C ARG A 223 -5.72 19.27 -15.98
N GLU A 224 -6.58 20.15 -16.49
CA GLU A 224 -6.20 21.45 -17.04
C GLU A 224 -5.76 22.42 -15.94
N LEU A 225 -6.34 22.29 -14.74
CA LEU A 225 -6.13 23.21 -13.64
C LEU A 225 -5.07 22.72 -12.63
N TYR A 226 -4.97 21.42 -12.41
CA TYR A 226 -4.21 20.80 -11.33
C TYR A 226 -3.20 19.78 -11.82
N ARG A 227 -2.04 19.75 -11.16
CA ARG A 227 -1.06 18.69 -11.30
C ARG A 227 -0.47 18.31 -9.95
N CYS A 228 -0.57 17.04 -9.57
CA CYS A 228 0.08 16.53 -8.36
C CYS A 228 1.18 15.54 -8.71
N ASP A 229 2.30 15.65 -8.00
CA ASP A 229 3.46 14.78 -8.18
C ASP A 229 3.35 13.42 -7.45
N CYS A 230 2.21 13.15 -6.81
CA CYS A 230 1.98 11.91 -6.10
C CYS A 230 1.63 10.74 -7.02
N LYS A 231 2.01 9.52 -6.60
CA LYS A 231 1.76 8.29 -7.36
C LYS A 231 0.28 8.08 -7.70
N ALA A 232 -0.64 8.43 -6.80
CA ALA A 232 -2.07 8.25 -7.02
C ALA A 232 -2.59 9.11 -8.19
N PHE A 233 -2.15 10.37 -8.28
CA PHE A 233 -2.48 11.25 -9.39
C PHE A 233 -1.87 10.75 -10.70
N MET A 234 -0.61 10.32 -10.66
CA MET A 234 0.06 9.75 -11.85
C MET A 234 -0.60 8.44 -12.33
N SER A 235 -1.16 7.65 -11.42
CA SER A 235 -1.80 6.37 -11.75
C SER A 235 -3.24 6.55 -12.26
N THR A 236 -4.03 7.41 -11.62
CA THR A 236 -5.44 7.62 -11.97
C THR A 236 -5.66 8.72 -13.01
N GLY A 237 -4.67 9.59 -13.16
CA GLY A 237 -4.72 10.76 -14.03
C GLY A 237 -5.47 11.95 -13.46
N TRP A 238 -6.11 11.86 -12.29
CA TRP A 238 -6.85 13.00 -11.68
C TRP A 238 -7.14 12.86 -10.18
N ALA A 239 -7.34 11.64 -9.68
CA ALA A 239 -7.80 11.39 -8.32
C ALA A 239 -6.64 11.17 -7.34
N CYS A 240 -6.43 12.13 -6.42
CA CYS A 240 -5.61 11.93 -5.23
C CYS A 240 -6.08 12.82 -4.08
N SER A 241 -5.75 12.46 -2.83
CA SER A 241 -6.11 13.24 -1.64
C SER A 241 -5.51 14.64 -1.64
N HIS A 242 -4.32 14.84 -2.23
CA HIS A 242 -3.69 16.15 -2.29
C HIS A 242 -4.44 17.13 -3.20
N VAL A 243 -4.91 16.68 -4.38
CA VAL A 243 -5.71 17.53 -5.28
C VAL A 243 -7.07 17.84 -4.66
N VAL A 244 -7.69 16.87 -3.98
CA VAL A 244 -8.93 17.09 -3.22
C VAL A 244 -8.73 18.13 -2.11
N ALA A 245 -7.64 18.03 -1.34
CA ALA A 245 -7.29 19.02 -0.33
C ALA A 245 -7.02 20.40 -0.95
N ALA A 246 -6.29 20.46 -2.07
CA ALA A 246 -6.02 21.73 -2.77
C ALA A 246 -7.29 22.39 -3.30
N MET A 247 -8.25 21.62 -3.83
CA MET A 247 -9.57 22.14 -4.23
C MET A 247 -10.36 22.67 -3.02
N SER A 248 -10.28 22.02 -1.87
CA SER A 248 -10.92 22.50 -0.62
C SER A 248 -10.26 23.77 -0.08
N ILE A 249 -8.92 23.82 -0.06
CA ILE A 249 -8.15 25.02 0.33
C ILE A 249 -8.47 26.21 -0.59
N ASN A 250 -8.80 25.95 -1.84
CA ASN A 250 -9.20 26.98 -2.80
C ASN A 250 -10.71 27.25 -2.84
N GLU A 251 -11.47 26.74 -1.86
CA GLU A 251 -12.93 26.93 -1.75
C GLU A 251 -13.73 26.45 -2.99
N GLN A 252 -13.19 25.46 -3.70
CA GLN A 252 -13.82 24.85 -4.88
C GLN A 252 -14.51 23.51 -4.58
N PHE A 253 -14.31 22.99 -3.36
CA PHE A 253 -14.88 21.73 -2.92
C PHE A 253 -15.19 21.78 -1.43
N ASP A 254 -16.45 21.52 -1.09
CA ASP A 254 -16.89 21.37 0.30
C ASP A 254 -16.51 19.97 0.83
N LEU A 255 -15.31 19.91 1.39
CA LEU A 255 -14.70 18.68 1.88
C LEU A 255 -15.43 18.14 3.12
N ASP A 256 -15.88 19.03 4.01
CA ASP A 256 -16.60 18.65 5.23
C ASP A 256 -17.96 18.04 4.89
N LEU A 257 -18.71 18.66 3.97
CA LEU A 257 -19.95 18.09 3.47
C LEU A 257 -19.73 16.76 2.75
N ALA A 258 -18.64 16.62 1.98
CA ALA A 258 -18.31 15.37 1.34
C ALA A 258 -17.99 14.25 2.35
N ALA A 259 -17.30 14.59 3.45
CA ALA A 259 -16.97 13.65 4.52
C ALA A 259 -18.23 13.15 5.25
N THR A 260 -19.18 14.04 5.53
CA THR A 260 -20.46 13.63 6.18
C THR A 260 -21.32 12.72 5.30
N ARG A 261 -21.14 12.76 3.98
CA ARG A 261 -21.87 11.93 3.01
C ARG A 261 -21.19 10.59 2.71
N LEU A 262 -20.03 10.31 3.31
CA LEU A 262 -19.34 9.05 3.10
C LEU A 262 -20.17 7.89 3.68
N PRO A 263 -20.32 6.77 2.94
CA PRO A 263 -21.00 5.61 3.48
C PRO A 263 -20.22 5.07 4.69
N THR A 264 -20.91 4.93 5.82
CA THR A 264 -20.37 4.39 7.10
C THR A 264 -19.97 2.92 7.00
N LYS A 265 -20.42 2.20 5.97
CA LYS A 265 -19.99 0.85 5.63
C LYS A 265 -19.17 0.85 4.34
N LYS A 266 -17.97 0.25 4.37
CA LYS A 266 -17.27 -0.13 3.14
C LYS A 266 -18.20 -0.99 2.30
N LEU A 267 -18.43 -0.61 1.05
CA LEU A 267 -19.09 -1.47 0.08
C LEU A 267 -18.33 -2.81 0.04
N SER A 268 -19.05 -3.90 0.30
CA SER A 268 -18.50 -5.25 0.27
C SER A 268 -18.05 -5.56 -1.17
N GLY A 269 -16.79 -5.92 -1.36
CA GLY A 269 -16.24 -6.26 -2.69
C GLY A 269 -15.01 -5.45 -3.10
N GLY A 270 -14.55 -4.49 -2.30
CA GLY A 270 -13.29 -3.79 -2.55
C GLY A 270 -12.11 -4.77 -2.72
N GLN A 271 -11.28 -4.53 -3.73
CA GLN A 271 -10.10 -5.34 -4.02
C GLN A 271 -9.26 -5.51 -2.74
N ARG A 272 -8.87 -6.75 -2.44
CA ARG A 272 -8.02 -7.03 -1.28
C ARG A 272 -6.76 -6.20 -1.39
N LYS A 273 -6.35 -5.57 -0.28
CA LYS A 273 -5.01 -4.95 -0.19
C LYS A 273 -3.99 -5.97 -0.67
N ILE A 274 -3.28 -5.63 -1.74
CA ILE A 274 -2.15 -6.42 -2.21
C ILE A 274 -1.11 -6.37 -1.08
N PRO A 275 -0.70 -7.52 -0.51
CA PRO A 275 0.34 -7.54 0.50
C PRO A 275 1.60 -6.86 -0.03
N ASN A 276 2.37 -6.22 0.86
CA ASN A 276 3.61 -5.58 0.44
C ASN A 276 4.60 -6.66 -0.08
N ALA A 277 5.62 -6.23 -0.83
CA ALA A 277 6.64 -7.14 -1.39
C ALA A 277 7.48 -7.87 -0.33
N LEU A 278 7.40 -7.44 0.94
CA LEU A 278 8.06 -8.07 2.09
C LEU A 278 7.14 -9.06 2.82
N THR A 279 5.88 -9.20 2.39
CA THR A 279 4.96 -10.14 2.99
C THR A 279 5.34 -11.51 2.44
N ILE A 280 6.05 -12.27 3.27
CA ILE A 280 6.38 -13.66 2.97
C ILE A 280 5.06 -14.42 2.88
N ASP A 281 4.77 -14.96 1.70
CA ASP A 281 3.76 -16.00 1.56
C ASP A 281 4.28 -17.20 2.35
N ILE A 282 3.88 -17.32 3.61
CA ILE A 282 4.12 -18.53 4.37
C ILE A 282 3.30 -19.62 3.66
N THR A 283 3.97 -20.42 2.83
CA THR A 283 3.43 -21.63 2.22
C THR A 283 2.91 -22.52 3.35
N GLY A 284 1.60 -22.53 3.52
CA GLY A 284 0.93 -23.22 4.63
C GLY A 284 -0.13 -22.37 5.32
N ALA A 285 0.04 -21.05 5.42
CA ALA A 285 -0.84 -20.13 6.17
C ALA A 285 -2.22 -19.94 5.50
N LYS A 286 -3.07 -20.96 5.58
CA LYS A 286 -4.52 -20.80 5.45
C LYS A 286 -4.96 -19.90 6.59
N ARG A 287 -5.16 -18.60 6.30
CA ARG A 287 -5.81 -17.66 7.21
C ARG A 287 -7.22 -18.17 7.49
N PHE A 288 -7.44 -18.74 8.67
CA PHE A 288 -8.80 -18.98 9.15
C PHE A 288 -9.43 -17.60 9.39
N SER A 289 -10.27 -17.19 8.45
CA SER A 289 -11.03 -15.94 8.48
C SER A 289 -12.42 -16.21 9.08
N THR A 290 -13.30 -15.21 9.07
CA THR A 290 -14.76 -15.36 9.26
C THR A 290 -15.37 -16.58 8.57
N LYS A 291 -14.73 -17.09 7.50
CA LYS A 291 -15.08 -18.33 6.81
C LYS A 291 -14.96 -19.61 7.66
N LEU A 292 -14.07 -19.69 8.65
CA LEU A 292 -13.97 -20.87 9.51
C LEU A 292 -15.22 -20.98 10.38
N ILE A 293 -15.63 -19.91 11.05
CA ILE A 293 -16.85 -19.86 11.87
C ILE A 293 -18.07 -20.25 11.04
N THR A 294 -18.25 -19.66 9.85
CA THR A 294 -19.35 -20.03 8.94
C THR A 294 -19.29 -21.49 8.54
N ARG A 295 -18.09 -22.03 8.32
CA ARG A 295 -17.92 -23.44 7.96
C ARG A 295 -18.19 -24.37 9.12
N LEU A 296 -17.77 -24.04 10.34
CA LEU A 296 -18.05 -24.80 11.56
C LEU A 296 -19.54 -24.90 11.85
N GLN A 297 -20.30 -23.82 11.58
CA GLN A 297 -21.76 -23.83 11.72
C GLN A 297 -22.46 -24.73 10.69
N ARG A 298 -21.88 -24.90 9.49
CA ARG A 298 -22.42 -25.75 8.41
C ARG A 298 -21.96 -27.20 8.50
N GLU A 299 -20.69 -27.41 8.86
CA GLU A 299 -19.99 -28.69 8.92
C GLU A 299 -19.31 -28.83 10.29
N PRO A 300 -20.04 -29.14 11.38
CA PRO A 300 -19.47 -29.14 12.74
C PRO A 300 -18.31 -30.12 12.93
N MET A 301 -18.30 -31.23 12.17
CA MET A 301 -17.25 -32.23 12.22
C MET A 301 -16.05 -31.93 11.33
N TYR A 302 -16.02 -30.79 10.63
CA TYR A 302 -14.94 -30.42 9.71
C TYR A 302 -13.55 -30.38 10.37
N ILE A 303 -13.52 -30.04 11.67
CA ILE A 303 -12.31 -29.91 12.48
C ILE A 303 -12.05 -31.14 13.38
N HIS A 304 -12.67 -32.27 13.08
CA HIS A 304 -12.43 -33.50 13.84
C HIS A 304 -10.95 -33.91 13.76
N ASN A 305 -10.39 -34.30 14.91
CA ASN A 305 -8.99 -34.66 15.13
C ASN A 305 -7.95 -33.56 14.88
N TRP A 306 -8.37 -32.31 14.67
CA TRP A 306 -7.42 -31.20 14.61
C TRP A 306 -6.71 -31.03 15.95
N GLN A 307 -5.42 -30.73 15.88
CA GLN A 307 -4.60 -30.41 17.04
C GLN A 307 -4.82 -28.94 17.44
N VAL A 308 -4.88 -28.71 18.74
CA VAL A 308 -4.97 -27.38 19.33
C VAL A 308 -4.01 -27.29 20.51
N CYS A 309 -3.65 -26.07 20.88
CA CYS A 309 -2.85 -25.75 22.05
C CYS A 309 -3.48 -24.54 22.75
N LYS A 310 -3.57 -24.61 24.07
CA LYS A 310 -4.10 -23.55 24.92
C LYS A 310 -3.21 -23.41 26.15
N ASP A 311 -3.05 -22.18 26.60
CA ASP A 311 -2.43 -21.85 27.88
C ASP A 311 -3.36 -22.18 29.05
N PHE A 312 -2.79 -22.82 30.07
CA PHE A 312 -3.41 -23.10 31.35
C PHE A 312 -2.54 -22.48 32.44
N ILE A 313 -3.18 -21.92 33.46
CA ILE A 313 -2.49 -21.35 34.62
C ILE A 313 -2.55 -22.39 35.73
N PHE A 314 -1.37 -22.75 36.24
CA PHE A 314 -1.18 -23.63 37.38
C PHE A 314 -0.58 -22.83 38.53
N GLU A 315 -0.97 -23.15 39.75
CA GLU A 315 -0.38 -22.56 40.96
C GLU A 315 0.36 -23.67 41.71
N GLU A 316 1.69 -23.59 41.73
CA GLU A 316 2.55 -24.44 42.56
C GLU A 316 3.36 -23.57 43.50
N ASP A 317 3.36 -23.90 44.79
CA ASP A 317 4.10 -23.19 45.84
C ASP A 317 3.90 -21.66 45.88
N GLY A 318 2.71 -21.18 45.51
CA GLY A 318 2.34 -19.75 45.49
C GLY A 318 2.91 -18.97 44.31
N VAL A 319 3.42 -19.66 43.28
CA VAL A 319 3.86 -19.07 42.01
C VAL A 319 2.93 -19.55 40.89
N GLU A 320 2.29 -18.61 40.21
CA GLU A 320 1.50 -18.91 39.02
C GLU A 320 2.42 -19.18 37.82
N THR A 321 2.33 -20.38 37.25
CA THR A 321 3.01 -20.77 36.01
C THR A 321 1.98 -20.94 34.90
N THR A 322 2.30 -20.42 33.71
CA THR A 322 1.46 -20.64 32.52
C THR A 322 2.10 -21.71 31.65
N GLU A 323 1.38 -22.79 31.40
CA GLU A 323 1.83 -23.89 30.56
C GLU A 323 0.95 -24.02 29.31
N PHE A 324 1.59 -24.33 28.18
CA PHE A 324 0.91 -24.55 26.90
C PHE A 324 0.62 -26.05 26.73
N ILE A 325 -0.65 -26.44 26.90
CA ILE A 325 -1.06 -27.84 26.81
C ILE A 325 -1.71 -28.10 25.45
N THR A 326 -1.24 -29.16 24.79
CA THR A 326 -1.82 -29.61 23.51
C THR A 326 -3.06 -30.46 23.74
N GLY A 327 -3.97 -30.44 22.77
CA GLY A 327 -5.20 -31.21 22.80
C GLY A 327 -5.73 -31.53 21.41
N ARG A 328 -6.72 -32.40 21.35
CA ARG A 328 -7.38 -32.80 20.10
C ARG A 328 -8.88 -32.59 20.15
N ILE A 329 -9.43 -32.07 19.06
CA ILE A 329 -10.88 -31.90 18.89
C ILE A 329 -11.52 -33.27 18.60
N LYS A 330 -12.31 -33.79 19.54
CA LYS A 330 -12.88 -35.14 19.48
C LYS A 330 -14.31 -35.19 18.93
N GLY A 331 -15.07 -34.11 19.02
CA GLY A 331 -16.43 -34.08 18.49
C GLY A 331 -17.12 -32.75 18.75
N ALA A 332 -18.33 -32.61 18.23
CA ALA A 332 -19.19 -31.45 18.45
C ALA A 332 -20.53 -31.93 19.03
N GLN A 333 -21.06 -31.17 19.97
CA GLN A 333 -22.41 -31.33 20.51
C GLN A 333 -23.22 -30.06 20.28
N ARG A 334 -24.55 -30.16 20.34
CA ARG A 334 -25.44 -29.00 20.28
C ARG A 334 -26.20 -28.88 21.60
N LYS A 335 -25.96 -27.79 22.33
CA LYS A 335 -26.59 -27.49 23.63
C LYS A 335 -27.26 -26.12 23.53
N ASN A 336 -28.54 -26.03 23.90
CA ASN A 336 -29.33 -24.78 23.82
C ASN A 336 -29.29 -24.08 22.45
N GLY A 337 -29.25 -24.85 21.37
CA GLY A 337 -29.19 -24.31 20.00
C GLY A 337 -27.79 -23.91 19.52
N VAL A 338 -26.78 -23.88 20.40
CA VAL A 338 -25.39 -23.50 20.11
C VAL A 338 -24.51 -24.75 19.96
N TYR A 339 -23.60 -24.73 18.98
CA TYR A 339 -22.59 -25.78 18.82
C TYR A 339 -21.44 -25.59 19.81
N GLN A 340 -21.04 -26.68 20.47
CA GLN A 340 -19.89 -26.75 21.35
C GLN A 340 -18.97 -27.89 20.92
N TRP A 341 -17.68 -27.60 20.79
CA TRP A 341 -16.65 -28.57 20.40
C TRP A 341 -15.93 -29.09 21.63
N ARG A 342 -15.86 -30.42 21.72
CA ARG A 342 -15.17 -31.13 22.78
C ARG A 342 -13.70 -31.29 22.41
N VAL A 343 -12.82 -30.79 23.25
CA VAL A 343 -11.37 -30.90 23.12
C VAL A 343 -10.83 -31.70 24.29
N LYS A 344 -10.07 -32.76 23.99
CA LYS A 344 -9.35 -33.55 24.98
C LYS A 344 -7.89 -33.11 25.00
N PHE A 345 -7.44 -32.51 26.09
CA PHE A 345 -6.04 -32.11 26.29
C PHE A 345 -5.21 -33.30 26.79
N VAL A 346 -3.89 -33.28 26.57
CA VAL A 346 -2.99 -34.41 26.90
C VAL A 346 -2.94 -34.66 28.42
N ASP A 347 -2.92 -33.59 29.22
CA ASP A 347 -2.78 -33.65 30.68
C ASP A 347 -3.99 -33.05 31.43
N GLY A 348 -5.17 -32.98 30.77
CA GLY A 348 -6.34 -32.29 31.32
C GLY A 348 -7.69 -32.89 30.96
N ASP A 349 -8.73 -32.36 31.60
CA ASP A 349 -10.12 -32.72 31.36
C ASP A 349 -10.58 -32.43 29.92
N GLU A 350 -11.69 -33.07 29.53
CA GLU A 350 -12.38 -32.73 28.28
C GLU A 350 -13.14 -31.41 28.44
N LEU A 351 -12.70 -30.38 27.71
CA LEU A 351 -13.31 -29.06 27.72
C LEU A 351 -14.18 -28.83 26.49
N PHE A 352 -15.23 -28.03 26.66
CA PHE A 352 -16.17 -27.66 25.60
C PHE A 352 -16.04 -26.18 25.26
N TYR A 353 -15.92 -25.90 23.96
CA TYR A 353 -15.71 -24.54 23.44
C TYR A 353 -16.79 -24.18 22.43
N GLU A 354 -17.31 -22.95 22.50
CA GLU A 354 -18.24 -22.46 21.48
C GLU A 354 -17.52 -22.15 20.17
N CYS A 355 -18.29 -21.89 19.11
CA CYS A 355 -17.78 -21.73 17.75
C CYS A 355 -16.71 -20.63 17.63
N GLN A 356 -16.88 -19.53 18.39
CA GLN A 356 -15.94 -18.43 18.39
C GLN A 356 -14.63 -18.84 19.11
N ASP A 357 -14.76 -19.38 20.32
CA ASP A 357 -13.62 -19.78 21.16
C ASP A 357 -12.77 -20.85 20.49
N ILE A 358 -13.39 -21.86 19.87
CA ILE A 358 -12.63 -22.92 19.19
C ILE A 358 -11.90 -22.38 17.96
N ALA A 359 -12.48 -21.42 17.24
CA ALA A 359 -11.82 -20.79 16.10
C ALA A 359 -10.61 -19.94 16.55
N GLU A 360 -10.72 -19.26 17.68
CA GLU A 360 -9.64 -18.49 18.29
C GLU A 360 -8.51 -19.39 18.79
N ILE A 361 -8.84 -20.50 19.46
CA ILE A 361 -7.87 -21.51 19.90
C ILE A 361 -7.10 -22.07 18.70
N ILE A 362 -7.79 -22.45 17.61
CA ILE A 362 -7.14 -22.95 16.39
C ILE A 362 -6.19 -21.89 15.78
N ALA A 363 -6.62 -20.62 15.76
CA ALA A 363 -5.81 -19.53 15.24
C ALA A 363 -4.57 -19.26 16.12
N ALA A 364 -4.73 -19.29 17.45
CA ALA A 364 -3.64 -19.12 18.41
C ALA A 364 -2.63 -20.26 18.34
N SER A 365 -3.11 -21.52 18.28
CA SER A 365 -2.29 -22.73 18.13
C SER A 365 -1.37 -22.63 16.91
N ARG A 366 -1.92 -22.15 15.79
CA ARG A 366 -1.15 -21.95 14.56
C ARG A 366 -0.13 -20.82 14.68
N LYS A 367 -0.47 -19.75 15.40
CA LYS A 367 0.42 -18.58 15.61
C LYS A 367 1.70 -18.97 16.34
N ILE A 368 1.63 -19.97 17.23
CA ILE A 368 2.78 -20.51 17.96
C ILE A 368 3.49 -21.67 17.22
N GLY A 369 3.09 -21.96 15.98
CA GLY A 369 3.77 -22.92 15.10
C GLY A 369 3.21 -24.34 15.09
N LEU A 370 2.09 -24.61 15.77
CA LEU A 370 1.46 -25.94 15.75
C LEU A 370 0.82 -26.24 14.38
N ASP A 371 1.09 -27.43 13.83
CA ASP A 371 0.33 -27.94 12.69
C ASP A 371 -1.02 -28.49 13.15
N VAL A 372 -2.02 -27.61 13.18
CA VAL A 372 -3.37 -27.94 13.63
C VAL A 372 -4.07 -29.01 12.78
N THR A 373 -3.55 -29.33 11.58
CA THR A 373 -4.17 -30.28 10.64
C THR A 373 -3.47 -31.62 10.54
N SER A 374 -2.37 -31.84 11.25
CA SER A 374 -1.65 -33.11 11.21
C SER A 374 -2.51 -34.25 11.79
N LEU A 375 -2.48 -35.39 11.12
CA LEU A 375 -2.99 -36.66 11.64
C LEU A 375 -1.74 -37.49 11.96
N ASP A 376 -1.47 -37.77 13.23
CA ASP A 376 -0.35 -38.64 13.59
C ASP A 376 -0.63 -40.06 13.07
N GLU A 377 0.29 -40.60 12.26
CA GLU A 377 0.26 -41.97 11.69
C GLU A 377 0.62 -43.08 12.71
N GLN A 378 0.50 -42.86 14.01
CA GLN A 378 0.88 -43.86 15.01
C GLN A 378 -0.16 -44.02 16.11
N ALA A 379 -1.04 -45.01 15.93
CA ALA A 379 -1.70 -45.78 17.00
C ALA A 379 -2.47 -46.99 16.41
N GLU A 380 -1.77 -47.89 15.72
CA GLU A 380 -2.14 -49.31 15.58
C GLU A 380 -0.90 -50.15 15.87
N GLU A 381 -0.46 -50.11 17.13
CA GLU A 381 0.27 -51.20 17.77
C GLU A 381 -0.23 -51.26 19.21
N ASN A 382 -0.79 -52.41 19.59
CA ASN A 382 -1.46 -52.77 20.85
C ASN A 382 -2.99 -52.52 20.95
N SER A 383 -3.76 -53.30 20.19
CA SER A 383 -4.79 -54.20 20.73
C SER A 383 -5.10 -55.31 19.75
#